data_AF-A0A6H1Z9F7-F1
#
_entry.id   AF-A0A6H1Z9F7-F1
#
_cell.length_a   1.000
_cell.length_b   1.000
_cell.length_c   1.000
_cell.angle_alpha   90.00
_cell.angle_beta   90.00
_cell.angle_gamma   90.00
#
_symmetry.space_group_name_H-M   'P 1'
#
loop_
_entity.id
_entity.type
_entity.pdbx_description
1 polymer ?
#
loop_
_entity_poly.entity_id
_entity_poly.type
_entity_poly.pdbx_seq_one_letter_code
_entity_poly.pdbx_strand_id
1 'polypeptide(L)'
;MDKLNLTFSVDEITRFMSLNSRKATRVLSDLGKLIPFIEAVYNSEVGREILKDDIDRYSELFNKVMDLSANDEEKAEYRYLKNTRLPRVTNRLSAFLNLGKELKDGAKA
;
A
#
# COMPACT_ATOMS: atom_id res chain seq x y z
N MET A 1 -12.56 6.79 0.74
CA MET A 1 -11.40 6.15 0.08
C MET A 1 -11.94 5.22 -0.99
N ASP A 2 -11.58 5.44 -2.26
CA ASP A 2 -12.03 4.59 -3.37
C ASP A 2 -11.25 3.27 -3.41
N LYS A 3 -11.87 2.23 -4.00
CA LYS A 3 -11.19 0.95 -4.23
C LYS A 3 -10.01 1.12 -5.18
N LEU A 4 -8.94 0.37 -4.93
CA LEU A 4 -7.80 0.33 -5.83
C LEU A 4 -8.11 -0.60 -7.01
N ASN A 5 -8.56 -0.05 -8.13
CA ASN A 5 -8.82 -0.81 -9.36
C ASN A 5 -7.52 -1.05 -10.14
N LEU A 6 -6.75 -2.06 -9.74
CA LEU A 6 -5.59 -2.55 -10.46
C LEU A 6 -5.79 -4.00 -10.85
N THR A 7 -6.50 -4.19 -11.96
CA THR A 7 -6.60 -5.48 -12.65
C THR A 7 -5.52 -5.59 -13.71
N PHE A 8 -4.84 -6.74 -13.76
CA PHE A 8 -3.91 -7.12 -14.82
C PHE A 8 -4.57 -8.18 -15.69
N SER A 9 -4.51 -8.04 -17.00
CA SER A 9 -5.08 -9.06 -17.90
C SER A 9 -4.14 -10.26 -18.04
N VAL A 10 -4.70 -11.42 -18.38
CA VAL A 10 -3.91 -12.62 -18.69
C VAL A 10 -2.97 -12.35 -19.87
N ASP A 11 -3.39 -11.55 -20.84
CA ASP A 11 -2.58 -11.17 -22.00
C ASP A 11 -1.38 -10.30 -21.60
N GLU A 12 -1.59 -9.33 -20.70
CA GLU A 12 -0.51 -8.49 -20.16
C GLU A 12 0.53 -9.33 -19.42
N ILE A 13 0.08 -10.27 -18.59
CA ILE A 13 0.96 -11.17 -17.83
C ILE A 13 1.74 -12.08 -18.79
N THR A 14 1.05 -12.70 -19.73
CA THR A 14 1.65 -13.61 -20.73
C THR A 14 2.72 -12.89 -21.54
N ARG A 15 2.39 -11.69 -22.05
CA ARG A 15 3.32 -10.90 -22.86
C ARG A 15 4.51 -10.41 -22.05
N PHE A 16 4.28 -10.00 -20.80
CA PHE A 16 5.38 -9.63 -19.91
C PHE A 16 6.32 -10.80 -19.64
N MET A 17 5.79 -12.00 -19.39
CA MET A 17 6.58 -13.22 -19.22
C MET A 17 7.41 -13.58 -20.46
N SER A 18 6.83 -13.48 -21.67
CA SER A 18 7.55 -13.81 -22.90
C SER A 18 8.71 -12.86 -23.19
N LEU A 19 8.55 -11.57 -22.86
CA LEU A 19 9.55 -10.55 -23.16
C LEU A 19 10.64 -10.40 -22.08
N ASN A 20 10.32 -10.77 -20.83
CA ASN A 20 11.15 -10.42 -19.67
C ASN A 20 11.45 -11.61 -18.74
N SER A 21 11.53 -12.85 -19.23
CA SER A 21 11.60 -14.11 -18.47
C SER A 21 12.10 -14.02 -17.00
N ARG A 22 13.38 -13.69 -16.76
CA ARG A 22 13.94 -13.62 -15.40
C ARG A 22 13.36 -12.48 -14.54
N LYS A 23 13.16 -11.32 -15.15
CA LYS A 23 12.59 -10.13 -14.50
C LYS A 23 11.10 -10.35 -14.21
N ALA A 24 10.37 -11.01 -15.10
CA ALA A 24 8.97 -11.35 -14.94
C ALA A 24 8.74 -12.26 -13.74
N THR A 25 9.56 -13.31 -13.57
CA THR A 25 9.47 -14.20 -12.39
C THR A 25 9.62 -13.43 -11.08
N ARG A 26 10.60 -12.52 -10.98
CA ARG A 26 10.80 -11.68 -9.79
C ARG A 26 9.58 -10.79 -9.53
N VAL A 27 9.15 -10.03 -10.52
CA VAL A 27 8.05 -9.07 -10.40
C VAL A 27 6.74 -9.77 -10.03
N LEU A 28 6.40 -10.86 -10.69
CA LEU A 28 5.18 -11.63 -10.40
C LEU A 28 5.24 -12.28 -9.02
N SER A 29 6.41 -12.79 -8.60
CA SER A 29 6.58 -13.33 -7.25
C SER A 29 6.37 -12.27 -6.18
N ASP A 30 6.95 -11.08 -6.36
CA ASP A 30 6.85 -9.99 -5.39
C ASP A 30 5.43 -9.38 -5.36
N LEU A 31 4.77 -9.27 -6.52
CA LEU A 31 3.34 -8.93 -6.60
C LEU A 31 2.49 -9.94 -5.82
N GLY A 32 2.71 -11.24 -6.04
CA GLY A 32 1.99 -12.30 -5.33
C GLY A 32 2.09 -12.20 -3.81
N LYS A 33 3.23 -11.77 -3.28
CA LYS A 33 3.42 -11.54 -1.83
C LYS A 33 2.68 -10.30 -1.30
N LEU A 34 2.46 -9.30 -2.16
CA LEU A 34 1.83 -8.03 -1.78
C LEU A 34 0.31 -8.06 -1.91
N ILE A 35 -0.24 -8.82 -2.87
CA ILE A 35 -1.67 -8.89 -3.16
C ILE A 35 -2.52 -9.12 -1.90
N PRO A 36 -2.25 -10.12 -1.03
CA PRO A 36 -3.10 -10.36 0.14
C PRO A 36 -3.19 -9.16 1.08
N PHE A 37 -2.10 -8.38 1.20
CA PHE A 37 -2.10 -7.17 2.01
C PHE A 37 -2.92 -6.05 1.36
N ILE A 38 -2.75 -5.85 0.06
CA ILE A 38 -3.49 -4.82 -0.69
C ILE A 38 -4.98 -5.14 -0.67
N GLU A 39 -5.35 -6.41 -0.85
CA GLU A 39 -6.74 -6.84 -0.78
C GLU A 39 -7.34 -6.60 0.60
N ALA A 40 -6.62 -6.98 1.66
CA ALA A 40 -7.06 -6.81 3.04
C ALA A 40 -7.21 -5.33 3.45
N VAL A 41 -6.37 -4.43 2.93
CA VAL A 41 -6.39 -3.00 3.32
C VAL A 41 -7.26 -2.14 2.40
N TYR A 42 -7.18 -2.33 1.08
CA TYR A 42 -7.82 -1.43 0.11
C TYR A 42 -9.07 -2.02 -0.57
N ASN A 43 -9.16 -3.35 -0.71
CA ASN A 43 -10.33 -3.97 -1.36
C ASN A 43 -11.39 -4.46 -0.36
N SER A 44 -11.01 -4.71 0.89
CA SER A 44 -11.92 -4.90 2.02
C SER A 44 -12.54 -3.58 2.50
N GLU A 45 -13.83 -3.60 2.83
CA GLU A 45 -14.51 -2.47 3.49
C GLU A 45 -13.93 -2.19 4.88
N VAL A 46 -13.78 -3.24 5.69
CA VAL A 46 -13.19 -3.15 7.03
C VAL A 46 -11.77 -2.60 6.97
N GLY A 47 -10.97 -3.03 5.99
CA GLY A 47 -9.61 -2.53 5.80
C GLY A 47 -9.55 -1.03 5.51
N ARG A 48 -10.48 -0.54 4.68
CA ARG A 48 -10.58 0.87 4.32
C ARG A 48 -11.03 1.73 5.49
N GLU A 49 -12.00 1.27 6.27
CA GLU A 49 -12.45 2.00 7.46
C GLU A 49 -11.33 2.05 8.52
N ILE A 50 -10.64 0.94 8.80
CA ILE A 50 -9.49 0.96 9.74
C ILE A 50 -8.39 1.93 9.26
N LEU A 51 -8.08 1.95 7.97
CA LEU A 51 -7.06 2.87 7.45
C LEU A 51 -7.51 4.33 7.53
N LYS A 52 -8.79 4.59 7.30
CA LYS A 52 -9.38 5.92 7.47
C LYS A 52 -9.30 6.36 8.93
N ASP A 53 -9.68 5.50 9.86
CA ASP A 53 -9.57 5.76 11.30
C ASP A 53 -8.12 6.03 11.71
N ASP A 54 -7.15 5.24 11.21
CA ASP A 54 -5.71 5.46 11.44
C ASP A 54 -5.26 6.88 10.97
N ILE A 55 -5.79 7.36 9.83
CA ILE A 55 -5.45 8.67 9.26
C ILE A 55 -6.12 9.82 10.03
N ASP A 56 -7.39 9.66 10.38
CA ASP A 56 -8.16 10.63 11.15
C ASP A 56 -7.56 10.78 12.56
N ARG A 57 -7.23 9.64 13.19
CA ARG A 57 -6.55 9.61 14.50
C ARG A 57 -5.16 10.24 14.44
N TYR A 58 -4.38 9.96 13.40
CA TYR A 58 -3.09 10.63 13.19
C TYR A 58 -3.24 12.16 13.10
N SER A 59 -4.26 12.63 12.37
CA SER A 59 -4.52 14.06 12.18
C SER A 59 -4.96 14.75 13.47
N GLU A 60 -5.82 14.10 14.26
CA GLU A 60 -6.21 14.56 15.60
C GLU A 60 -4.99 14.68 16.52
N LEU A 61 -4.19 13.60 16.61
CA LEU A 61 -3.01 13.55 17.47
C LEU A 61 -1.93 14.54 17.02
N PHE A 62 -1.78 14.77 15.72
CA PHE A 62 -0.87 15.78 15.21
C PHE A 62 -1.20 17.16 15.77
N ASN A 63 -2.48 17.57 15.75
CA ASN A 63 -2.90 18.85 16.29
C ASN A 63 -2.59 18.95 17.79
N LYS A 64 -2.91 17.89 18.56
CA LYS A 64 -2.62 17.82 20.00
C LYS A 64 -1.13 17.85 20.34
N VAL A 65 -0.29 17.28 19.49
CA VAL A 65 1.17 17.32 19.67
C VAL A 65 1.70 18.72 19.37
N MET A 66 1.17 19.38 18.35
CA MET A 66 1.59 20.72 17.94
C MET A 66 1.17 21.82 18.91
N ASP A 67 -0.01 21.69 19.54
CA ASP A 67 -0.51 22.63 20.55
C ASP A 67 -0.06 22.31 21.99
N LEU A 68 0.77 21.26 22.15
CA LEU A 68 1.28 20.76 23.44
C LEU A 68 0.19 20.24 24.41
N SER A 69 -1.01 19.92 23.92
CA SER A 69 -2.10 19.34 24.72
C SER A 69 -2.07 17.81 24.81
N ALA A 70 -1.25 17.14 23.99
CA ALA A 70 -1.14 15.68 23.99
C ALA A 70 -0.51 15.13 25.29
N ASN A 71 -1.16 14.12 25.86
CA ASN A 71 -0.59 13.33 26.96
C ASN A 71 0.48 12.34 26.45
N ASP A 72 1.14 11.61 27.35
CA ASP A 72 2.25 10.73 26.99
C ASP A 72 1.82 9.49 26.18
N GLU A 73 0.61 8.98 26.42
CA GLU A 73 0.01 7.87 25.66
C GLU A 73 -0.30 8.33 24.23
N GLU A 74 -0.91 9.50 24.08
CA GLU A 74 -1.21 10.14 22.79
C GLU A 74 0.07 10.43 21.99
N LYS A 75 1.14 10.89 22.65
CA LYS A 75 2.46 11.06 22.00
C LYS A 75 3.03 9.73 21.54
N ALA A 76 2.87 8.66 22.32
CA ALA A 76 3.34 7.32 21.95
C ALA A 76 2.55 6.78 20.76
N GLU A 77 1.23 6.92 20.77
CA GLU A 77 0.33 6.54 19.68
C GLU A 77 0.65 7.33 18.41
N TYR A 78 0.83 8.65 18.52
CA TYR A 78 1.24 9.50 17.39
C TYR A 78 2.55 9.01 16.77
N ARG A 79 3.57 8.69 17.60
CA ARG A 79 4.84 8.15 17.12
C ARG A 79 4.66 6.80 16.42
N TYR A 80 3.80 5.93 16.93
CA TYR A 80 3.50 4.64 16.30
C TYR A 80 2.82 4.82 14.93
N LEU A 81 1.79 5.66 14.85
CA LEU A 81 1.08 5.96 13.61
C LEU A 81 2.03 6.56 12.57
N LYS A 82 2.79 7.59 12.98
CA LYS A 82 3.73 8.33 12.13
C LYS A 82 4.88 7.49 11.60
N ASN A 83 5.53 6.71 12.47
CA ASN A 83 6.82 6.10 12.16
C ASN A 83 6.72 4.62 11.77
N THR A 84 5.61 3.95 12.11
CA THR A 84 5.47 2.51 11.92
C THR A 84 4.26 2.16 11.06
N ARG A 85 3.05 2.52 11.49
CA ARG A 85 1.82 2.02 10.89
C ARG A 85 1.57 2.60 9.50
N LEU A 86 1.47 3.93 9.39
CA LEU A 86 1.20 4.59 8.12
C LEU A 86 2.35 4.35 7.11
N PRO A 87 3.64 4.48 7.49
CA PRO A 87 4.75 4.15 6.58
C PRO A 87 4.72 2.71 6.07
N ARG A 88 4.34 1.74 6.91
CA ARG A 88 4.23 0.33 6.47
C ARG A 88 3.18 0.17 5.39
N VAL A 89 2.02 0.82 5.55
CA VAL A 89 0.93 0.77 4.57
C VAL A 89 1.35 1.45 3.27
N THR A 90 1.91 2.67 3.35
CA THR A 90 2.31 3.45 2.17
C THR A 90 3.46 2.79 1.42
N ASN A 91 4.45 2.21 2.11
CA ASN A 91 5.56 1.49 1.47
C ASN A 91 5.08 0.25 0.72
N ARG A 92 4.17 -0.54 1.30
CA ARG A 92 3.61 -1.72 0.62
C ARG A 92 2.76 -1.34 -0.58
N LEU A 93 1.95 -0.29 -0.46
CA LEU A 93 1.19 0.23 -1.60
C LEU A 93 2.12 0.72 -2.71
N SER A 94 3.13 1.53 -2.37
CA SER A 94 4.08 2.06 -3.34
C SER A 94 4.84 0.94 -4.05
N ALA A 95 5.28 -0.08 -3.32
CA ALA A 95 5.92 -1.27 -3.90
C ALA A 95 4.99 -1.99 -4.88
N PHE A 96 3.72 -2.18 -4.52
CA PHE A 96 2.73 -2.80 -5.37
C PHE A 96 2.48 -1.98 -6.66
N LEU A 97 2.29 -0.67 -6.53
CA LEU A 97 2.10 0.24 -7.67
C LEU A 97 3.31 0.24 -8.62
N ASN A 98 4.52 0.27 -8.07
CA ASN A 98 5.75 0.27 -8.86
C ASN A 98 5.93 -1.05 -9.63
N LEU A 99 5.69 -2.19 -8.99
CA LEU A 99 5.75 -3.49 -9.66
C LEU A 99 4.64 -3.67 -10.71
N GLY A 100 3.43 -3.16 -10.42
CA GLY A 100 2.33 -3.16 -11.37
C GLY A 100 2.62 -2.30 -12.61
N LYS A 101 3.28 -1.16 -12.42
CA LYS A 101 3.78 -0.33 -13.52
C LYS A 101 4.86 -1.05 -14.32
N GLU A 102 5.81 -1.70 -13.64
CA GLU A 102 6.88 -2.46 -14.29
C GLU A 102 6.33 -3.58 -15.18
N LEU A 103 5.29 -4.29 -14.73
CA LEU A 103 4.57 -5.28 -15.52
C LEU A 103 3.92 -4.65 -16.76
N LYS A 104 3.14 -3.58 -16.58
CA LYS A 104 2.42 -2.91 -17.68
C LYS A 104 3.36 -2.33 -18.73
N ASP A 105 4.46 -1.72 -18.31
CA ASP A 105 5.45 -1.14 -19.23
C ASP A 105 6.22 -2.26 -19.94
N GLY A 106 6.60 -3.33 -19.22
CA GLY A 106 7.26 -4.49 -19.81
C GLY A 106 6.39 -5.32 -20.76
N ALA A 107 5.06 -5.24 -20.64
CA ALA A 107 4.12 -5.87 -21.55
C ALA A 107 3.88 -5.07 -22.85
N LYS A 108 4.30 -3.80 -22.92
CA LYS A 108 4.16 -2.95 -24.11
C LYS A 108 5.37 -2.96 -25.05
N ALA A 109 6.54 -3.34 -24.50
CA ALA A 109 7.77 -3.55 -25.27
C ALA A 109 7.59 -4.67 -26.32
#